data_AF-A0A2W5SGX1-F1
#
_entry.id   AF-A0A2W5SGX1-F1
#
_cell.length_a   1.000
_cell.length_b   1.000
_cell.length_c   1.000
_cell.angle_alpha   90.00
_cell.angle_beta   90.00
_cell.angle_gamma   90.00
#
_symmetry.space_group_name_H-M   'P 1'
#
loop_
_entity.id
_entity.type
_entity.pdbx_description
1 polymer ?
#
loop_
_entity_poly.entity_id
_entity_poly.type
_entity_poly.pdbx_seq_one_letter_code
_entity_poly.pdbx_strand_id
1 'polypeptide(L)'
;MASGNPPENPYIAARQEWNERYGSYVKAAASWRIVGITGLVMAVIGFSYALFQSTQVRLVPYIVEVDKLGTASSAGYPQQIEYADPRVVRATLGSFVSNFRSVTPDAVVQKQYIDRTYAHLRTSDPATEKVNAWFRSSSPFDKARNATVAIEVNN
;
A
#
# COMPACT_ATOMS: atom_id res chain seq x y z
N MET A 1 -8.49 75.10 -0.35
CA MET A 1 -8.16 75.54 -1.72
C MET A 1 -8.29 74.32 -2.61
N ALA A 2 -9.31 74.27 -3.46
CA ALA A 2 -9.52 73.14 -4.37
C ALA A 2 -8.44 73.17 -5.45
N SER A 3 -7.63 72.11 -5.54
CA SER A 3 -6.72 71.88 -6.65
C SER A 3 -7.56 71.58 -7.89
N GLY A 4 -7.82 72.60 -8.71
CA GLY A 4 -8.50 72.43 -9.98
C GLY A 4 -7.67 71.52 -10.87
N ASN A 5 -8.22 70.37 -11.24
CA ASN A 5 -7.64 69.56 -12.30
C ASN A 5 -7.53 70.44 -13.56
N PRO A 6 -6.37 70.46 -14.25
CA PRO A 6 -6.25 71.23 -15.49
C PRO A 6 -7.34 70.79 -16.49
N PRO A 7 -7.86 71.70 -17.33
CA PRO A 7 -8.90 71.37 -18.30
C PRO A 7 -8.41 70.21 -19.17
N GLU A 8 -9.23 69.16 -19.24
CA GLU A 8 -8.86 67.91 -19.91
C GLU A 8 -8.55 68.19 -21.38
N ASN A 9 -7.35 67.81 -21.81
CA ASN A 9 -6.88 68.11 -23.16
C ASN A 9 -7.81 67.42 -24.17
N PRO A 10 -8.48 68.16 -25.08
CA PRO A 10 -9.47 67.58 -26.00
C PRO A 10 -8.88 66.51 -26.91
N TYR A 11 -7.59 66.58 -27.23
CA TYR A 11 -6.89 65.54 -27.99
C TYR A 11 -6.73 64.24 -27.19
N ILE A 12 -6.57 64.33 -25.87
CA ILE A 12 -6.47 63.17 -24.98
C ILE A 12 -7.86 62.57 -24.72
N ALA A 13 -8.88 63.41 -24.52
CA ALA A 13 -10.27 62.98 -24.36
C ALA A 13 -10.75 62.18 -25.59
N ALA A 14 -10.53 62.70 -26.81
CA ALA A 14 -10.89 62.00 -28.04
C ALA A 14 -10.16 60.66 -28.21
N ARG A 15 -8.89 60.58 -27.79
CA ARG A 15 -8.11 59.32 -27.80
C ARG A 15 -8.63 58.32 -26.77
N GLN A 16 -9.04 58.78 -25.59
CA GLN A 16 -9.66 57.93 -24.57
C GLN A 16 -11.02 57.41 -25.05
N GLU A 17 -11.86 58.27 -25.62
CA GLU A 17 -13.18 57.90 -26.15
C GLU A 17 -13.09 56.82 -27.24
N TRP A 18 -12.06 56.89 -28.10
CA TRP A 18 -11.75 55.85 -29.07
C TRP A 18 -11.30 54.53 -28.42
N ASN A 19 -10.40 54.60 -27.43
CA ASN A 19 -9.88 53.43 -26.72
C ASN A 19 -10.93 52.73 -25.86
N GLU A 20 -11.87 53.47 -25.28
CA GLU A 20 -12.88 52.96 -24.35
C GLU A 20 -13.85 51.98 -25.03
N ARG A 21 -14.12 52.17 -26.34
CA ARG A 21 -15.02 51.32 -27.14
C ARG A 21 -14.70 49.83 -27.09
N TYR A 22 -13.42 49.48 -27.00
CA TYR A 22 -12.97 48.08 -26.94
C TYR A 22 -12.11 47.79 -25.70
N GLY A 23 -11.55 48.82 -25.05
CA GLY A 23 -10.65 48.66 -23.91
C GLY A 23 -11.31 47.99 -22.71
N SER A 24 -12.58 48.31 -22.42
CA SER A 24 -13.35 47.70 -21.33
C SER A 24 -13.59 46.20 -21.57
N TYR A 25 -14.04 45.83 -22.78
CA TYR A 25 -14.28 44.44 -23.16
C TYR A 25 -13.00 43.60 -23.17
N VAL A 26 -11.88 44.15 -23.65
CA VAL A 26 -10.59 43.47 -23.65
C VAL A 26 -10.08 43.24 -22.23
N LYS A 27 -10.20 44.24 -21.34
CA LYS A 27 -9.84 44.11 -19.92
C LYS A 27 -10.72 43.09 -19.20
N ALA A 28 -12.03 43.11 -19.44
CA ALA A 28 -12.96 42.13 -18.87
C ALA A 28 -12.66 40.70 -19.36
N ALA A 29 -12.37 40.53 -20.65
CA ALA A 29 -11.97 39.23 -21.19
C ALA A 29 -10.65 38.74 -20.58
N ALA A 30 -9.68 39.63 -20.37
CA ALA A 30 -8.42 39.28 -19.71
C ALA A 30 -8.62 38.87 -18.25
N SER A 31 -9.45 39.60 -17.49
CA SER A 31 -9.76 39.23 -16.10
C SER A 31 -10.49 37.89 -16.01
N TRP A 32 -11.44 37.62 -16.91
CA TRP A 32 -12.14 36.33 -16.95
C TRP A 32 -11.22 35.17 -17.34
N ARG A 33 -10.24 35.38 -18.21
CA ARG A 33 -9.21 34.36 -18.50
C ARG A 33 -8.38 34.03 -17.27
N ILE A 34 -7.98 35.03 -16.48
CA ILE A 34 -7.21 34.82 -15.24
C ILE A 34 -8.04 34.02 -14.22
N VAL A 35 -9.33 34.36 -14.06
CA VAL A 35 -10.24 33.61 -13.18
C VAL A 35 -10.38 32.16 -13.66
N GLY A 36 -10.58 31.96 -14.97
CA GLY A 36 -10.68 30.62 -15.57
C GLY A 36 -9.42 29.77 -15.37
N ILE A 37 -8.23 30.33 -15.60
CA ILE A 37 -6.96 29.63 -15.41
C ILE A 37 -6.76 29.29 -13.93
N THR A 38 -7.00 30.23 -13.03
CA THR A 38 -6.88 29.99 -11.58
C THR A 38 -7.83 28.89 -11.13
N GLY A 39 -9.08 28.91 -11.60
CA GLY A 39 -10.07 27.87 -11.32
C GLY A 39 -9.66 26.49 -11.84
N LEU A 40 -9.11 26.42 -13.06
CA LEU A 40 -8.58 25.16 -13.61
C LEU A 40 -7.41 24.61 -12.80
N VAL A 41 -6.48 25.47 -12.37
CA VAL A 41 -5.35 25.06 -11.52
C VAL A 41 -5.84 24.50 -10.18
N MET A 42 -6.79 25.18 -9.53
CA MET A 42 -7.38 24.69 -8.28
C MET A 42 -8.08 23.34 -8.48
N ALA A 43 -8.81 23.17 -9.58
CA ALA A 43 -9.47 21.91 -9.91
C ALA A 43 -8.45 20.78 -10.08
N VAL A 44 -7.37 20.99 -10.84
CA VAL A 44 -6.32 19.98 -11.06
C VAL A 44 -5.66 19.57 -9.75
N ILE A 45 -5.33 20.52 -8.87
CA ILE A 45 -4.74 20.23 -7.55
C ILE A 45 -5.72 19.41 -6.70
N GLY A 46 -6.99 19.85 -6.62
CA GLY A 46 -8.02 19.17 -5.84
C GLY A 46 -8.28 17.74 -6.31
N PHE A 47 -8.44 17.53 -7.62
CA PHE A 47 -8.66 16.20 -8.20
C PHE A 47 -7.45 15.28 -8.02
N SER A 48 -6.23 15.80 -8.19
CA SER A 48 -5.01 15.02 -7.99
C SER A 48 -4.88 14.55 -6.53
N TYR A 49 -5.18 15.44 -5.59
CA TYR A 49 -5.17 15.10 -4.16
C TYR A 49 -6.28 14.09 -3.80
N ALA A 50 -7.49 14.27 -4.31
CA ALA A 50 -8.59 13.34 -4.10
C ALA A 50 -8.27 11.94 -4.66
N LEU A 51 -7.66 11.87 -5.85
CA LEU A 51 -7.21 10.61 -6.44
C LEU A 51 -6.12 9.95 -5.59
N PHE A 52 -5.13 10.72 -5.14
CA PHE A 52 -4.12 10.23 -4.21
C PHE A 52 -4.75 9.67 -2.93
N GLN A 53 -5.70 10.38 -2.33
CA GLN A 53 -6.40 9.92 -1.13
C GLN A 53 -7.19 8.63 -1.39
N SER A 54 -7.79 8.49 -2.58
CA SER A 54 -8.52 7.28 -2.98
C SER A 54 -7.62 6.05 -3.11
N THR A 55 -6.31 6.21 -3.35
CA THR A 55 -5.38 5.08 -3.38
C THR A 55 -5.04 4.54 -1.99
N GLN A 56 -5.35 5.29 -0.93
CA GLN A 56 -5.09 4.87 0.44
C GLN A 56 -6.27 4.06 0.98
N VAL A 57 -6.11 2.74 1.00
CA VAL A 57 -7.08 1.83 1.63
C VAL A 57 -6.97 1.93 3.15
N ARG A 58 -8.02 2.45 3.80
CA ARG A 58 -8.19 2.38 5.27
C ARG A 58 -9.17 1.25 5.60
N LEU A 59 -8.68 0.01 5.61
CA LEU A 59 -9.44 -1.10 6.18
C LEU A 59 -9.15 -1.19 7.68
N VAL A 60 -10.17 -0.99 8.50
CA VAL A 60 -10.13 -1.35 9.93
C VAL A 60 -10.76 -2.74 10.04
N PRO A 61 -9.99 -3.82 10.19
CA PRO A 61 -10.57 -5.14 10.38
C PRO A 61 -11.27 -5.22 11.73
N TYR A 62 -12.40 -5.91 11.81
CA TYR A 62 -13.09 -6.21 13.06
C TYR A 62 -12.99 -7.71 13.31
N ILE A 63 -12.55 -8.10 14.50
CA ILE A 63 -12.50 -9.50 14.91
C ILE A 63 -13.73 -9.74 15.76
N VAL A 64 -14.59 -10.67 15.32
CA VAL A 64 -15.74 -11.12 16.11
C VAL A 64 -15.40 -12.51 16.62
N GLU A 65 -15.31 -12.65 17.94
CA GLU A 65 -15.20 -13.97 18.56
C GLU A 65 -16.60 -14.55 18.69
N VAL A 66 -16.77 -15.78 18.21
CA VAL A 66 -18.05 -16.50 18.30
C VAL A 66 -17.87 -17.62 19.31
N ASP A 67 -18.65 -17.59 20.39
CA ASP A 67 -18.68 -18.69 21.35
C ASP A 67 -19.34 -19.93 20.71
N LYS A 68 -19.13 -21.11 21.28
CA LYS A 68 -19.66 -22.41 20.83
C LYS A 68 -21.19 -22.45 20.69
N LEU A 69 -21.90 -21.49 21.28
CA LEU A 69 -23.36 -21.31 21.24
C LEU A 69 -23.83 -20.27 20.19
N GLY A 70 -22.92 -19.67 19.40
CA GLY A 70 -23.26 -18.77 18.29
C GLY A 70 -23.53 -17.31 18.67
N THR A 71 -23.38 -16.94 19.94
CA THR A 71 -23.48 -15.54 20.39
C THR A 71 -22.21 -14.77 20.02
N ALA A 72 -22.37 -13.69 19.26
CA ALA A 72 -21.29 -12.79 18.88
C ALA A 72 -20.88 -11.92 20.07
N SER A 73 -19.65 -12.07 20.55
CA SER A 73 -19.03 -11.13 21.50
C SER A 73 -18.07 -10.24 20.71
N SER A 74 -18.31 -8.92 20.75
CA SER A 74 -17.45 -7.95 20.05
C SER A 74 -16.10 -7.86 20.77
N ALA A 75 -15.10 -8.60 20.30
CA ALA A 75 -13.72 -8.31 20.64
C ALA A 75 -13.35 -6.94 20.02
N GLY A 76 -12.71 -6.07 20.80
CA GLY A 76 -12.50 -4.66 20.45
C GLY A 76 -11.60 -4.42 19.22
N TYR A 77 -11.14 -3.18 19.07
CA TYR A 77 -10.23 -2.78 17.99
C TYR A 77 -8.99 -3.70 17.95
N PRO A 78 -8.59 -4.23 16.77
CA PRO A 78 -7.35 -4.97 16.68
C PRO A 78 -6.20 -4.03 17.04
N GLN A 79 -5.42 -4.42 18.04
CA GLN A 79 -4.17 -3.75 18.35
C GLN A 79 -3.32 -3.73 17.08
N GLN A 80 -2.76 -2.56 16.79
CA GLN A 80 -1.83 -2.32 15.70
C GLN A 80 -0.85 -3.49 15.60
N ILE A 81 -0.72 -4.10 14.41
CA ILE A 81 0.20 -5.22 14.17
C ILE A 81 1.61 -4.69 14.39
N GLU A 82 2.10 -4.80 15.62
CA GLU A 82 3.51 -4.63 15.92
C GLU A 82 4.22 -5.78 15.21
N TYR A 83 5.21 -5.44 14.39
CA TYR A 83 6.02 -6.44 13.70
C TYR A 83 6.52 -7.45 14.72
N ALA A 84 6.34 -8.75 14.45
CA ALA A 84 6.72 -9.82 15.37
C ALA A 84 8.17 -9.62 15.87
N ASP A 85 8.39 -9.85 17.17
CA ASP A 85 9.71 -9.74 17.80
C ASP A 85 10.76 -10.46 16.92
N PRO A 86 11.87 -9.79 16.55
CA PRO A 86 12.94 -10.40 15.76
C PRO A 86 13.41 -11.76 16.27
N ARG A 87 13.32 -12.02 17.58
CA ARG A 87 13.64 -13.32 18.19
C ARG A 87 12.68 -14.42 17.72
N VAL A 88 11.40 -14.13 17.66
CA VAL A 88 10.37 -15.06 17.18
C VAL A 88 10.61 -15.36 15.71
N VAL A 89 10.87 -14.33 14.89
CA VAL A 89 11.17 -14.51 13.46
C VAL A 89 12.37 -15.42 13.25
N ARG A 90 13.47 -15.20 13.98
CA ARG A 90 14.68 -16.04 13.92
C ARG A 90 14.39 -17.49 14.33
N ALA A 91 13.65 -17.69 15.41
CA ALA A 91 13.28 -19.02 15.87
C ALA A 91 12.39 -19.77 14.86
N THR A 92 11.40 -19.08 14.27
CA THR A 92 10.54 -19.66 13.25
C THR A 92 11.31 -20.02 11.99
N LEU A 93 12.22 -19.15 11.52
CA LEU A 93 13.09 -19.44 10.37
C LEU A 93 14.02 -20.62 10.64
N GLY A 94 14.62 -20.69 11.83
CA GLY A 94 15.45 -21.83 12.23
C GLY A 94 14.68 -23.15 12.24
N SER A 95 13.47 -23.14 12.82
CA SER A 95 12.56 -24.29 12.80
C SER A 95 12.18 -24.70 11.37
N PHE A 96 11.85 -23.74 10.51
CA PHE A 96 11.53 -24.01 9.10
C PHE A 96 12.69 -24.71 8.39
N VAL A 97 13.91 -24.19 8.51
CA VAL A 97 15.10 -24.78 7.87
C VAL A 97 15.40 -26.17 8.42
N SER A 98 15.31 -26.35 9.73
CA SER A 98 15.53 -27.65 10.38
C SER A 98 14.52 -28.69 9.90
N ASN A 99 13.21 -28.37 9.89
CA ASN A 99 12.16 -29.28 9.41
C ASN A 99 12.30 -29.56 7.89
N PHE A 100 12.67 -28.56 7.09
CA PHE A 100 12.79 -28.73 5.64
C PHE A 100 13.95 -29.63 5.21
N ARG A 101 15.08 -29.58 5.94
CA ARG A 101 16.34 -30.26 5.55
C ARG A 101 16.64 -31.52 6.34
N SER A 102 16.01 -31.72 7.50
CA SER A 102 16.21 -32.92 8.30
C SER A 102 15.61 -34.16 7.64
N VAL A 103 16.33 -35.27 7.74
CA VAL A 103 15.93 -36.57 7.19
C VAL A 103 16.05 -37.62 8.28
N THR A 104 14.93 -38.25 8.60
CA THR A 104 14.81 -39.30 9.62
C THR A 104 14.23 -40.57 9.00
N PRO A 105 14.62 -41.77 9.46
CA PRO A 105 14.08 -43.03 8.97
C PRO A 105 12.67 -43.31 9.51
N ASP A 106 12.24 -42.61 10.56
CA ASP A 106 10.87 -42.69 11.07
C ASP A 106 9.91 -41.93 10.15
N ALA A 107 9.01 -42.67 9.51
CA ALA A 107 8.03 -42.11 8.58
C ALA A 107 7.04 -41.13 9.26
N VAL A 108 6.69 -41.36 10.53
CA VAL A 108 5.74 -40.50 11.27
C VAL A 108 6.39 -39.15 11.55
N VAL A 109 7.64 -39.16 12.04
CA VAL A 109 8.39 -37.93 12.34
C VAL A 109 8.73 -37.20 11.04
N GLN A 110 9.13 -37.91 9.98
CA GLN A 110 9.42 -37.28 8.68
C GLN A 110 8.18 -36.59 8.10
N LYS A 111 7.00 -37.21 8.24
CA LYS A 111 5.74 -36.58 7.83
C LYS A 111 5.46 -35.31 8.64
N GLN A 112 5.66 -35.33 9.95
CA GLN A 112 5.49 -34.14 10.80
C GLN A 112 6.41 -32.99 10.37
N TYR A 113 7.66 -33.26 9.99
CA TYR A 113 8.57 -32.24 9.46
C TYR A 113 8.07 -31.63 8.15
N ILE A 114 7.55 -32.47 7.25
CA ILE A 114 6.95 -32.01 6.00
C ILE A 114 5.72 -31.14 6.28
N ASP A 115 4.82 -31.59 7.15
CA ASP A 115 3.61 -30.86 7.52
C ASP A 115 3.94 -29.50 8.16
N ARG A 116 4.93 -29.45 9.06
CA ARG A 116 5.44 -28.19 9.66
C ARG A 116 6.06 -27.26 8.62
N THR A 117 6.76 -27.81 7.64
CA THR A 117 7.32 -27.01 6.54
C THR A 117 6.19 -26.36 5.73
N TYR A 118 5.17 -27.13 5.36
CA TYR A 118 4.01 -26.59 4.62
C TYR A 118 3.14 -25.66 5.46
N ALA A 119 3.09 -25.80 6.79
CA ALA A 119 2.37 -24.87 7.67
C ALA A 119 2.92 -23.44 7.59
N HIS A 120 4.17 -23.25 7.16
CA HIS A 120 4.80 -21.95 6.94
C HIS A 120 4.70 -21.47 5.49
N LEU A 121 4.11 -22.26 4.59
CA LEU A 121 4.01 -21.97 3.16
C LEU A 121 2.56 -21.77 2.75
N ARG A 122 2.32 -20.72 1.97
CA ARG A 122 0.97 -20.40 1.48
C ARG A 122 0.72 -21.10 0.15
N THR A 123 -0.44 -21.74 -0.01
CA THR A 123 -0.72 -22.64 -1.14
C THR A 123 -0.54 -21.99 -2.52
N SER A 124 -0.83 -20.70 -2.65
CA SER A 124 -0.76 -19.95 -3.91
C SER A 124 0.60 -19.25 -4.17
N ASP A 125 1.60 -19.49 -3.32
CA ASP A 125 2.89 -18.78 -3.39
C ASP A 125 3.90 -19.56 -4.26
N PRO A 126 4.65 -18.88 -5.15
CA PRO A 126 5.79 -19.49 -5.85
C PRO A 126 6.78 -20.24 -4.95
N ALA A 127 6.91 -19.85 -3.67
CA ALA A 127 7.72 -20.57 -2.70
C ALA A 127 7.26 -22.03 -2.51
N THR A 128 5.95 -22.26 -2.44
CA THR A 128 5.35 -23.58 -2.28
C THR A 128 5.60 -24.45 -3.51
N GLU A 129 5.50 -23.87 -4.71
CA GLU A 129 5.82 -24.58 -5.96
C GLU A 129 7.28 -25.05 -5.99
N LYS A 130 8.21 -24.20 -5.55
CA LYS A 130 9.64 -24.53 -5.48
C LYS A 130 9.93 -25.65 -4.47
N VAL A 131 9.31 -25.60 -3.30
CA VAL A 131 9.44 -26.65 -2.28
C VAL A 131 8.84 -27.97 -2.75
N ASN A 132 7.67 -27.94 -3.41
CA ASN A 132 7.06 -29.11 -4.04
C ASN A 132 7.99 -29.74 -5.09
N ALA A 133 8.57 -28.93 -5.98
CA ALA A 133 9.50 -29.40 -6.99
C ALA A 133 10.75 -30.06 -6.37
N TRP A 134 11.29 -29.45 -5.30
CA TRP A 134 12.40 -30.02 -4.55
C TRP A 134 12.06 -31.40 -3.97
N PHE A 135 10.98 -31.53 -3.21
CA PHE A 135 10.59 -32.81 -2.60
C PHE A 135 10.24 -33.90 -3.60
N ARG A 136 9.73 -33.54 -4.79
CA ARG A 136 9.53 -34.50 -5.89
C ARG A 136 10.83 -35.06 -6.44
N SER A 137 11.85 -34.21 -6.60
CA SER A 137 13.17 -34.63 -7.11
C SER A 137 14.08 -35.25 -6.04
N SER A 138 13.87 -34.87 -4.78
CA SER A 138 14.72 -35.21 -3.63
C SER A 138 13.83 -35.62 -2.44
N SER A 139 13.16 -36.75 -2.60
CA SER A 139 12.27 -37.30 -1.58
C SER A 139 13.02 -37.65 -0.29
N PRO A 140 12.61 -37.13 0.87
CA PRO A 140 13.22 -37.48 2.16
C PRO A 140 13.10 -38.96 2.48
N PHE A 141 12.02 -39.61 2.05
CA PHE A 141 11.77 -41.03 2.30
C PHE A 141 12.73 -41.94 1.52
N ASP A 142 13.12 -41.53 0.30
CA ASP A 142 14.11 -42.27 -0.47
C ASP A 142 15.52 -42.05 0.09
N LYS A 143 15.82 -40.81 0.50
CA LYS A 143 17.11 -40.48 1.12
C LYS A 143 17.32 -41.18 2.47
N ALA A 144 16.25 -41.31 3.26
CA ALA A 144 16.28 -41.97 4.57
C ALA A 144 16.67 -43.45 4.51
N ARG A 145 16.56 -44.10 3.35
CA ARG A 145 17.03 -45.49 3.16
C ARG A 145 18.56 -45.61 3.23
N ASN A 146 19.27 -44.56 2.84
CA ASN A 146 20.72 -44.55 2.74
C ASN A 146 21.39 -43.76 3.86
N ALA A 147 20.79 -42.65 4.29
CA ALA A 147 21.39 -41.76 5.28
C ALA A 147 20.34 -40.95 6.05
N THR A 148 20.69 -40.62 7.30
CA THR A 148 19.96 -39.68 8.13
C THR A 148 20.68 -38.34 8.15
N VAL A 149 19.93 -37.25 8.34
CA VAL A 149 20.46 -35.89 8.38
C VAL A 149 19.79 -35.13 9.51
N ALA A 150 20.57 -34.68 10.49
CA ALA A 150 20.11 -33.81 11.57
C ALA A 150 20.63 -32.39 11.33
N ILE A 151 19.75 -31.40 11.48
CA ILE A 151 20.07 -29.98 11.25
C ILE A 151 19.88 -29.20 12.54
N GLU A 152 20.97 -28.59 12.99
CA GLU A 152 21.01 -27.64 14.10
C GLU A 152 21.30 -26.24 13.53
N VAL A 153 20.45 -25.28 13.85
CA VAL A 153 20.57 -23.90 13.37
C VAL A 153 21.16 -23.06 14.50
N ASN A 154 22.37 -22.55 14.28
CA ASN A 154 23.07 -21.66 15.21
C ASN A 154 22.79 -20.19 14.87
N ASN A 155 22.85 -19.35 15.90
CA ASN A 155 22.67 -17.90 15.80
C ASN A 155 24.00 -17.19 15.48
#